data_AF-D2VIF8-F1
#
_entry.id   AF-D2VIF8-F1
#
_cell.length_a   1.000
_cell.length_b   1.000
_cell.length_c   1.000
_cell.angle_alpha   90.00
_cell.angle_beta   90.00
_cell.angle_gamma   90.00
#
_symmetry.space_group_name_H-M   'P 1'
#
loop_
_entity.id
_entity.type
_entity.pdbx_description
1 polymer ?
#
loop_
_entity_poly.entity_id
_entity_poly.type
_entity_poly.pdbx_seq_one_letter_code
_entity_poly.pdbx_strand_id
1 'polypeptide(L)'
;MFRLVAKPSIKSAATLFARPSFNRYYSVNAAAQGSFLSKDEVTERIINVLKKHEKVDPTKVAPSSHFVNDLALDSLDSTEVVMEVENEFGIEIPDEEAFKLQSVEDCIKYISSNPMAK
;
A
#
# COMPACT_ATOMS: atom_id res chain seq x y z
N MET A 1 -50.80 40.00 45.69
CA MET A 1 -50.61 40.84 44.49
C MET A 1 -49.11 41.07 44.30
N PHE A 2 -48.60 40.74 43.11
CA PHE A 2 -47.42 41.26 42.38
C PHE A 2 -46.21 41.79 43.17
N ARG A 3 -45.05 41.11 43.15
CA ARG A 3 -43.99 40.97 42.09
C ARG A 3 -42.95 42.11 42.08
N LEU A 4 -41.68 41.69 42.20
CA LEU A 4 -40.42 42.18 41.57
C LEU A 4 -39.95 43.65 41.85
N VAL A 5 -38.66 44.03 41.95
CA VAL A 5 -37.32 43.40 41.94
C VAL A 5 -36.30 44.55 42.10
N ALA A 6 -35.14 44.33 42.75
CA ALA A 6 -33.80 44.59 42.18
C ALA A 6 -32.65 44.58 43.22
N LYS A 7 -31.99 43.42 43.26
CA LYS A 7 -30.54 43.13 43.33
C LYS A 7 -29.66 43.76 44.41
N PRO A 8 -29.00 42.89 45.21
CA PRO A 8 -27.65 43.17 45.67
C PRO A 8 -26.63 42.09 45.25
N SER A 9 -25.37 42.50 45.37
CA SER A 9 -24.19 41.69 45.63
C SER A 9 -23.55 40.93 44.47
N ILE A 10 -22.50 41.60 43.99
CA ILE A 10 -21.31 41.04 43.34
C ILE A 10 -20.91 39.72 44.04
N LYS A 11 -20.79 38.65 43.26
CA LYS A 11 -20.09 37.43 43.66
C LYS A 11 -18.83 37.31 42.83
N SER A 12 -17.69 37.43 43.51
CA SER A 12 -16.40 36.96 43.04
C SER A 12 -16.35 35.44 43.23
N ALA A 13 -15.98 34.68 42.19
CA ALA A 13 -15.56 33.27 42.32
C ALA A 13 -14.75 32.87 41.07
N ALA A 14 -13.48 32.63 41.29
CA ALA A 14 -12.53 32.09 40.32
C ALA A 14 -12.80 30.61 40.03
N THR A 15 -12.72 30.17 38.77
CA THR A 15 -12.38 28.79 38.34
C THR A 15 -12.04 28.85 36.83
N LEU A 16 -10.76 28.82 36.44
CA LEU A 16 -10.01 27.64 35.97
C LEU A 16 -10.59 26.97 34.69
N PHE A 17 -9.72 26.90 33.68
CA PHE A 17 -9.75 26.06 32.47
C PHE A 17 -10.66 26.42 31.29
N ALA A 18 -10.05 26.89 30.20
CA ALA A 18 -10.28 26.33 28.87
C ALA A 18 -9.09 26.68 27.94
N ARG A 19 -8.17 25.71 27.76
CA ARG A 19 -7.18 25.72 26.68
C ARG A 19 -7.93 25.36 25.39
N PRO A 20 -7.85 26.11 24.28
CA PRO A 20 -8.18 25.55 23.00
C PRO A 20 -7.06 24.57 22.63
N SER A 21 -7.40 23.32 22.89
CA SER A 21 -6.87 22.09 22.35
C SER A 21 -6.44 22.18 20.88
N PHE A 22 -5.32 21.50 20.60
CA PHE A 22 -5.13 20.67 19.41
C PHE A 22 -5.14 21.38 18.05
N ASN A 23 -3.96 21.85 17.62
CA ASN A 23 -3.61 21.64 16.23
C ASN A 23 -3.02 20.23 16.11
N ARG A 24 -3.91 19.23 16.00
CA ARG A 24 -3.56 17.84 15.67
C ARG A 24 -3.14 17.80 14.20
N TYR A 25 -1.98 18.39 13.88
CA TYR A 25 -1.28 18.06 12.65
C TYR A 25 -0.85 16.62 12.79
N TYR A 26 -1.64 15.74 12.21
CA TYR A 26 -1.34 14.43 11.63
C TYR A 26 -2.68 13.71 11.60
N SER A 27 -3.27 13.75 10.41
CA SER A 27 -4.44 12.98 10.06
C SER A 27 -4.24 11.54 10.51
N VAL A 28 -5.09 11.08 11.41
CA VAL A 28 -5.26 9.66 11.70
C VAL A 28 -6.00 9.05 10.52
N ASN A 29 -5.27 8.72 9.45
CA ASN A 29 -5.76 7.71 8.52
C ASN A 29 -5.58 6.35 9.19
N ALA A 30 -6.53 6.06 10.08
CA ALA A 30 -6.81 4.75 10.63
C ALA A 30 -7.36 3.84 9.51
N ALA A 31 -6.51 3.49 8.56
CA ALA A 31 -6.66 2.30 7.72
C ALA A 31 -5.63 1.27 8.19
N ALA A 32 -5.65 0.97 9.49
CA ALA A 32 -5.10 -0.27 10.01
C ALA A 32 -6.12 -1.39 9.72
N GLN A 33 -6.11 -1.86 8.48
CA GLN A 33 -6.62 -3.17 8.10
C GLN A 33 -5.38 -3.89 7.59
N GLY A 34 -4.97 -5.00 8.21
CA GLY A 34 -3.92 -5.84 7.64
C GLY A 34 -4.40 -6.31 6.27
N SER A 35 -3.97 -5.64 5.21
CA SER A 35 -4.43 -5.88 3.87
C SER A 35 -3.67 -7.06 3.30
N PHE A 36 -4.17 -8.26 3.56
CA PHE A 36 -3.78 -9.42 2.77
C PHE A 36 -4.20 -9.11 1.33
N LEU A 37 -3.24 -8.93 0.42
CA LEU A 37 -3.54 -8.69 -0.99
C LEU A 37 -4.30 -9.90 -1.54
N SER A 38 -5.39 -9.65 -2.26
CA SER A 38 -6.09 -10.72 -2.96
C SER A 38 -5.23 -11.19 -4.13
N LYS A 39 -5.28 -12.49 -4.47
CA LYS A 39 -4.50 -13.05 -5.59
C LYS A 39 -4.79 -12.30 -6.91
N ASP A 40 -6.04 -11.88 -7.11
CA ASP A 40 -6.45 -11.13 -8.29
C ASP A 40 -5.78 -9.75 -8.33
N GLU A 41 -5.75 -9.04 -7.20
CA GLU A 41 -5.10 -7.73 -7.09
C GLU A 41 -3.57 -7.82 -7.31
N VAL A 42 -2.93 -8.84 -6.75
CA VAL A 42 -1.50 -9.15 -7.01
C VAL A 42 -1.27 -9.40 -8.50
N THR A 43 -2.13 -10.20 -9.11
CA THR A 43 -2.05 -10.55 -10.53
C THR A 43 -2.17 -9.31 -11.42
N GLU A 44 -3.16 -8.46 -11.16
CA GLU A 44 -3.34 -7.22 -11.93
C GLU A 44 -2.15 -6.28 -11.80
N ARG A 45 -1.63 -6.08 -10.59
CA ARG A 45 -0.45 -5.21 -10.36
C ARG A 45 0.80 -5.75 -11.05
N ILE A 46 1.10 -7.04 -10.96
CA ILE A 46 2.25 -7.66 -11.64
C ILE A 46 2.11 -7.53 -13.16
N ILE A 47 0.93 -7.81 -13.71
CA ILE A 47 0.67 -7.63 -15.15
C ILE A 47 0.88 -6.18 -15.57
N ASN A 48 0.45 -5.22 -14.73
CA ASN A 48 0.64 -3.80 -15.01
C ASN A 48 2.11 -3.39 -15.00
N VAL A 49 2.93 -3.94 -14.10
CA VAL A 49 4.39 -3.73 -14.08
C VAL A 49 4.99 -4.26 -15.39
N LEU A 50 4.69 -5.51 -15.75
CA LEU A 50 5.19 -6.14 -16.98
C LEU A 50 4.81 -5.37 -18.24
N LYS A 51 3.57 -4.86 -18.32
CA LYS A 51 3.11 -4.08 -19.47
C LYS A 51 3.79 -2.71 -19.60
N LYS A 52 4.37 -2.18 -18.52
CA LYS A 52 5.11 -0.91 -18.53
C LYS A 52 6.57 -1.10 -18.91
N HIS A 53 7.11 -2.31 -18.75
CA HIS A 53 8.49 -2.61 -19.06
C HIS A 53 8.73 -2.51 -20.57
N GLU A 54 9.73 -1.72 -20.99
CA GLU A 54 9.90 -1.27 -22.38
C GLU A 54 10.11 -2.42 -23.39
N LYS A 55 10.69 -3.53 -22.91
CA LYS A 55 10.99 -4.71 -23.72
C LYS A 55 9.86 -5.73 -23.80
N VAL A 56 8.78 -5.54 -23.04
CA VAL A 56 7.64 -6.46 -23.01
C VAL A 56 6.51 -5.95 -23.91
N ASP A 57 6.02 -6.82 -24.79
CA ASP A 57 4.80 -6.56 -25.55
C ASP A 57 3.57 -6.78 -24.65
N PRO A 58 2.76 -5.75 -24.35
CA PRO A 58 1.62 -5.86 -23.45
C PRO A 58 0.53 -6.82 -23.95
N THR A 59 0.52 -7.15 -25.25
CA THR A 59 -0.43 -8.11 -25.83
C THR A 59 -0.04 -9.57 -25.57
N LYS A 60 1.24 -9.83 -25.25
CA LYS A 60 1.76 -11.18 -24.96
C LYS A 60 1.77 -11.52 -23.47
N VAL A 61 1.54 -10.54 -22.60
CA VAL A 61 1.52 -10.74 -21.15
C VAL A 61 0.27 -11.50 -20.73
N ALA A 62 0.47 -12.74 -20.27
CA ALA A 62 -0.54 -13.54 -19.61
C ALA A 62 -0.12 -13.89 -18.17
N PRO A 63 -1.07 -14.21 -17.26
CA PRO A 63 -0.74 -14.65 -15.91
C PRO A 63 0.12 -15.91 -15.84
N SER A 64 0.12 -16.70 -16.92
CA SER A 64 0.89 -17.95 -17.07
C SER A 64 2.14 -17.78 -17.93
N SER A 65 2.49 -16.56 -18.34
CA SER A 65 3.64 -16.32 -19.22
C SER A 65 4.96 -16.56 -18.50
N HIS A 66 5.90 -17.16 -19.22
CA HIS A 66 7.28 -17.31 -18.80
C HIS A 66 8.13 -16.14 -19.32
N PHE A 67 9.00 -15.57 -18.47
CA PHE A 67 9.78 -14.37 -18.82
C PHE A 67 10.70 -14.60 -20.02
N VAL A 68 11.47 -15.68 -20.00
CA VAL A 68 12.37 -16.03 -21.11
C VAL A 68 11.62 -16.65 -22.30
N ASN A 69 10.77 -17.67 -22.08
CA ASN A 69 10.21 -18.44 -23.19
C ASN A 69 9.08 -17.72 -23.95
N ASP A 70 8.22 -16.95 -23.26
CA ASP A 70 7.06 -16.31 -23.88
C ASP A 70 7.27 -14.82 -24.15
N LEU A 71 7.88 -14.13 -23.17
CA LEU A 71 8.16 -12.69 -23.29
C LEU A 71 9.52 -12.39 -23.91
N ALA A 72 10.35 -13.43 -24.16
CA ALA A 72 11.67 -13.31 -24.78
C ALA A 72 12.61 -12.32 -24.06
N LEU A 73 12.45 -12.19 -22.74
CA LEU A 73 13.32 -11.38 -21.90
C LEU A 73 14.69 -12.04 -21.73
N ASP A 74 15.74 -11.24 -21.75
CA ASP A 74 17.06 -11.73 -21.40
C ASP A 74 17.18 -11.94 -19.87
N SER A 75 18.25 -12.59 -19.42
CA SER A 75 18.44 -12.87 -17.99
C SER A 75 18.56 -11.58 -17.16
N LEU A 76 19.06 -10.49 -17.74
CA LEU A 76 19.25 -9.21 -17.07
C LEU A 76 17.91 -8.46 -16.95
N ASP A 77 17.12 -8.47 -18.02
CA ASP A 77 15.76 -7.95 -18.08
C ASP A 77 14.84 -8.67 -17.08
N SER A 78 14.98 -10.00 -16.96
CA SER A 78 14.22 -10.75 -15.97
C SER A 78 14.54 -10.32 -14.53
N THR A 79 15.79 -9.95 -14.24
CA THR A 79 16.16 -9.41 -12.92
C THR A 79 15.67 -7.98 -12.71
N GLU A 80 15.65 -7.15 -13.76
CA GLU A 80 15.09 -5.79 -13.70
C GLU A 80 13.58 -5.82 -13.41
N VAL A 81 12.83 -6.69 -14.09
CA VAL A 81 11.39 -6.88 -13.84
C VAL A 81 11.13 -7.30 -12.39
N VAL A 82 11.95 -8.19 -11.83
CA VAL A 82 11.81 -8.60 -10.42
C VAL A 82 12.05 -7.41 -9.48
N MET A 83 13.05 -6.57 -9.75
CA MET A 83 13.28 -5.34 -8.97
C MET A 83 12.12 -4.33 -9.08
N GLU A 84 11.50 -4.20 -10.24
CA GLU A 84 10.29 -3.37 -10.39
C GLU A 84 9.12 -3.92 -9.57
N VAL A 85 8.94 -5.24 -9.54
CA VAL A 85 7.93 -5.91 -8.71
C VAL A 85 8.22 -5.72 -7.22
N GLU A 86 9.46 -5.88 -6.77
CA GLU A 86 9.87 -5.58 -5.39
C GLU A 86 9.48 -4.16 -4.97
N ASN A 87 9.79 -3.18 -5.82
CA ASN A 87 9.50 -1.79 -5.57
C ASN A 87 7.98 -1.50 -5.56
N GLU A 88 7.21 -2.14 -6.44
CA GLU A 88 5.74 -2.02 -6.48
C GLU A 88 5.08 -2.51 -5.19
N PHE A 89 5.52 -3.66 -4.66
CA PHE A 89 4.94 -4.26 -3.45
C PHE A 89 5.65 -3.87 -2.15
N GLY A 90 6.78 -3.17 -2.24
CA GLY A 90 7.60 -2.75 -1.10
C GLY A 90 8.20 -3.91 -0.31
N ILE A 91 8.61 -4.97 -1.01
CA ILE A 91 9.25 -6.16 -0.43
C ILE A 91 10.70 -6.28 -0.91
N GLU A 92 11.45 -7.19 -0.29
CA GLU A 92 12.83 -7.52 -0.68
C GLU A 92 12.87 -9.03 -0.97
N ILE A 93 13.19 -9.40 -2.22
CA ILE A 93 13.29 -10.79 -2.65
C ILE A 93 14.78 -11.14 -2.67
N PRO A 94 15.23 -12.12 -1.87
CA PRO A 94 16.64 -12.52 -1.90
C PRO A 94 17.01 -13.10 -3.28
N ASP A 95 18.24 -12.84 -3.72
CA ASP A 95 18.75 -13.28 -5.04
C ASP A 95 18.46 -14.77 -5.33
N GLU A 96 18.67 -15.63 -4.34
CA GLU A 96 18.42 -17.09 -4.46
C GLU A 96 16.97 -17.45 -4.81
N GLU A 97 16.01 -16.62 -4.41
CA GLU A 97 14.61 -16.77 -4.73
C GLU A 97 14.26 -16.06 -6.03
N ALA A 98 14.83 -14.88 -6.29
CA ALA A 98 14.66 -14.17 -7.55
C ALA A 98 15.03 -15.03 -8.77
N PHE A 99 16.11 -15.82 -8.70
CA PHE A 99 16.49 -16.76 -9.77
C PHE A 99 15.46 -17.88 -10.03
N LYS A 100 14.60 -18.20 -9.05
CA LYS A 100 13.53 -19.20 -9.18
C LYS A 100 12.25 -18.61 -9.76
N LEU A 101 12.10 -17.27 -9.75
CA LEU A 101 10.94 -16.56 -10.30
C LEU A 101 11.08 -16.43 -11.83
N GLN A 102 10.76 -17.50 -12.56
CA GLN A 102 10.90 -17.54 -14.01
C GLN A 102 9.60 -17.22 -14.77
N SER A 103 8.47 -17.17 -14.07
CA SER A 103 7.16 -16.90 -14.63
C SER A 103 6.36 -15.89 -13.82
N VAL A 104 5.37 -15.28 -14.48
CA VAL A 104 4.39 -14.38 -13.85
C VAL A 104 3.65 -15.10 -12.71
N GLU A 105 3.32 -16.38 -12.92
CA GLU A 105 2.63 -17.19 -11.92
C GLU A 105 3.47 -17.39 -10.66
N ASP A 106 4.78 -17.58 -10.80
CA ASP A 106 5.69 -17.74 -9.68
C ASP A 106 5.78 -16.44 -8.86
N CYS A 107 5.88 -15.29 -9.52
CA CYS A 107 5.81 -13.99 -8.86
C CYS A 107 4.47 -13.82 -8.11
N ILE A 108 3.34 -14.14 -8.74
CA ILE A 108 2.03 -14.04 -8.08
C ILE A 108 1.97 -14.91 -6.83
N LYS A 109 2.43 -16.16 -6.92
CA LYS A 109 2.46 -17.09 -5.78
C LYS A 109 3.36 -16.56 -4.66
N TYR A 110 4.52 -16.04 -5.02
CA TYR A 110 5.49 -15.51 -4.09
C TYR A 110 4.93 -14.29 -3.34
N ILE A 111 4.41 -13.30 -4.07
CA ILE A 111 3.85 -12.08 -3.48
C ILE A 111 2.59 -12.40 -2.65
N SER A 112 1.69 -13.25 -3.15
CA SER A 112 0.47 -13.63 -2.42
C SER A 112 0.76 -14.38 -1.11
N SER A 113 1.94 -15.01 -1.01
CA SER A 113 2.37 -15.71 0.21
C SER A 113 3.08 -14.79 1.20
N ASN A 114 3.42 -13.56 0.79
CA ASN A 114 4.15 -12.60 1.59
C ASN A 114 3.21 -11.61 2.30
N PRO A 115 3.04 -11.71 3.64
CA PRO A 115 2.10 -10.86 4.39
C PRO A 115 2.55 -9.40 4.52
N MET A 116 3.76 -9.06 4.07
CA MET A 116 4.32 -7.70 4.11
C MET A 116 4.15 -6.92 2.80
N ALA A 117 3.65 -7.57 1.74
CA ALA A 117 3.38 -6.92 0.47
C ALA A 117 2.24 -5.88 0.62
N LYS A 118 2.43 -4.68 0.08
CA LYS A 118 1.51 -3.53 0.20
C LYS A 118 0.68 -3.30 -1.07
#